data_AF-A0A377DC28-F1
#
_entry.id   AF-A0A377DC28-F1
#
_cell.length_a   1.000
_cell.length_b   1.000
_cell.length_c   1.000
_cell.angle_alpha   90.00
_cell.angle_beta   90.00
_cell.angle_gamma   90.00
#
_symmetry.space_group_name_H-M   'P 1'
#
loop_
_entity.id
_entity.type
_entity.pdbx_description
1 polymer ?
#
loop_
_entity_poly.entity_id
_entity_poly.type
_entity_poly.pdbx_seq_one_letter_code
_entity_poly.pdbx_strand_id
1 'polypeptide(L)'
;MAADILLYQTNLVPVGEDQKQHLELSRDIAQRFNALYGDIFKVPEPFIPKSGARVMSLLEPTKKMSKSDDNRNNVIGLLEDPKSVVKKIKRAVTDSDEPPVVRYDVQNKAGVSNLLDILSAVTGQSIPELEKQFEGRCMVI
;
A
#
# COMPACT_ATOMS: atom_id res chain seq x y z
N MET A 1 12.70 15.58 -10.68
CA MET A 1 11.25 15.40 -10.52
C MET A 1 10.44 16.40 -11.35
N ALA A 2 10.51 17.71 -11.10
CA ALA A 2 9.70 18.68 -11.87
C ALA A 2 9.95 18.63 -13.38
N ALA A 3 11.22 18.68 -13.82
CA ALA A 3 11.56 18.55 -15.24
C ALA A 3 11.04 17.23 -15.85
N ASP A 4 11.21 16.11 -15.14
CA ASP A 4 10.74 14.79 -15.58
C ASP A 4 9.22 14.74 -15.77
N ILE A 5 8.47 15.45 -14.93
CA ILE A 5 7.01 15.53 -15.04
C ILE A 5 6.59 16.45 -16.20
N LEU A 6 7.16 17.65 -16.26
CA LEU A 6 6.69 18.71 -17.15
C LEU A 6 7.08 18.50 -18.62
N LEU A 7 8.20 17.79 -18.88
CA LEU A 7 8.70 17.55 -20.24
C LEU A 7 7.68 16.80 -21.12
N TYR A 8 6.86 15.93 -20.53
CA TYR A 8 5.91 15.08 -21.25
C TYR A 8 4.47 15.62 -21.27
N GLN A 9 4.24 16.88 -20.88
CA GLN A 9 2.89 17.46 -20.79
C GLN A 9 1.96 16.60 -19.90
N THR A 10 2.51 16.14 -18.77
CA THR A 10 1.87 15.17 -17.88
C THR A 10 0.64 15.77 -17.20
N ASN A 11 -0.49 15.07 -17.30
CA ASN A 11 -1.74 15.46 -16.65
C ASN A 11 -1.84 14.93 -15.21
N LEU A 12 -1.34 13.71 -14.97
CA LEU A 12 -1.55 12.98 -13.72
C LEU A 12 -0.24 12.33 -13.28
N VAL A 13 0.08 12.47 -12.00
CA VAL A 13 1.28 11.85 -11.41
C VAL A 13 0.87 10.97 -10.22
N PRO A 14 1.09 9.65 -10.26
CA PRO A 14 0.92 8.81 -9.08
C PRO A 14 1.97 9.20 -8.04
N VAL A 15 1.52 9.72 -6.90
CA VAL A 15 2.41 10.14 -5.81
C VAL A 15 1.99 9.49 -4.50
N GLY A 16 2.98 9.02 -3.73
CA GLY A 16 2.79 8.66 -2.33
C GLY A 16 2.62 9.89 -1.45
N GLU A 17 2.17 9.70 -0.20
CA GLU A 17 2.04 10.78 0.78
C GLU A 17 3.35 11.56 0.97
N ASP A 18 4.48 10.86 0.93
CA ASP A 18 5.84 11.38 1.07
C ASP A 18 6.29 12.25 -0.12
N GLN A 19 5.68 12.10 -1.30
CA GLN A 19 6.07 12.81 -2.52
C GLN A 19 5.15 13.99 -2.86
N LYS A 20 4.14 14.26 -2.02
CA LYS A 20 3.17 15.34 -2.25
C LYS A 20 3.84 16.71 -2.39
N GLN A 21 4.81 17.02 -1.52
CA GLN A 21 5.50 18.31 -1.54
C GLN A 21 6.28 18.55 -2.84
N HIS A 22 6.90 17.50 -3.40
CA HIS A 22 7.61 17.60 -4.67
C HIS A 22 6.68 17.82 -5.86
N LEU A 23 5.48 17.25 -5.82
CA LEU A 23 4.45 17.51 -6.84
C LEU A 23 3.94 18.95 -6.76
N GLU A 24 3.69 19.48 -5.56
CA GLU A 24 3.29 20.90 -5.39
C GLU A 24 4.37 21.85 -5.93
N LEU A 25 5.65 21.61 -5.63
CA LEU A 25 6.72 22.41 -6.21
C LEU A 25 6.75 22.33 -7.74
N SER A 26 6.45 21.15 -8.31
CA SER A 26 6.39 20.98 -9.77
C SER A 26 5.24 21.79 -10.39
N ARG A 27 4.10 21.90 -9.69
CA ARG A 27 2.96 22.74 -10.08
C ARG A 27 3.30 24.22 -10.00
N ASP A 28 3.93 24.67 -8.91
CA ASP A 28 4.34 26.06 -8.72
C ASP A 28 5.32 26.51 -9.82
N ILE A 29 6.29 25.65 -10.16
CA ILE A 29 7.25 25.91 -11.25
C ILE A 29 6.52 26.02 -12.59
N ALA A 30 5.61 25.09 -12.89
CA ALA A 30 4.83 25.11 -14.13
C ALA A 30 3.99 26.40 -14.25
N GLN A 31 3.27 26.76 -13.19
CA GLN A 31 2.44 27.96 -13.16
C GLN A 31 3.27 29.24 -13.30
N ARG A 32 4.40 29.34 -12.57
CA ARG A 32 5.30 30.49 -12.67
C ARG A 32 5.87 30.65 -14.08
N PHE A 33 6.30 29.54 -14.69
CA PHE A 33 6.84 29.55 -16.04
C PHE A 33 5.77 29.97 -17.05
N ASN A 34 4.56 29.43 -16.93
CA ASN A 34 3.46 29.79 -17.81
C ASN A 34 3.06 31.26 -17.69
N ALA A 35 3.07 31.82 -16.48
CA ALA A 35 2.78 33.24 -16.26
C ALA A 35 3.80 34.17 -16.94
N LEU A 36 5.06 33.73 -17.06
CA LEU A 36 6.13 34.52 -17.69
C LEU A 36 6.18 34.36 -19.22
N TYR A 37 5.86 33.16 -19.72
CA TYR A 37 6.19 32.76 -21.09
C TYR A 37 4.98 32.24 -21.90
N GLY A 38 3.78 32.26 -21.33
CA GLY A 38 2.56 31.71 -21.93
C GLY A 38 2.36 30.22 -21.60
N ASP A 39 1.21 29.66 -22.00
CA ASP A 39 0.82 28.29 -21.64
C ASP A 39 1.70 27.21 -22.32
N ILE A 40 2.85 26.91 -21.70
CA ILE A 40 3.84 25.95 -22.21
C ILE A 40 3.73 24.60 -21.50
N PHE A 41 3.55 24.60 -20.18
CA PHE A 41 3.46 23.38 -19.38
C PHE A 41 2.02 23.10 -18.95
N LYS A 42 1.56 21.85 -19.07
CA LYS A 42 0.41 21.39 -18.29
C LYS A 42 0.74 21.35 -16.81
N VAL A 43 -0.20 21.82 -15.98
CA VAL A 43 -0.09 21.73 -14.52
C VAL A 43 -0.54 20.31 -14.10
N PRO A 44 0.35 19.48 -13.53
CA PRO A 44 0.04 18.09 -13.19
C PRO A 44 -0.83 18.00 -11.92
N GLU A 45 -1.76 17.04 -11.90
CA GLU A 45 -2.59 16.73 -10.73
C GLU A 45 -2.16 15.41 -10.07
N PRO A 46 -2.35 15.25 -8.74
CA PRO A 46 -2.07 13.99 -8.06
C PRO A 46 -3.05 12.90 -8.52
N PHE A 47 -2.52 11.72 -8.82
CA PHE A 47 -3.32 10.53 -9.09
C PHE A 47 -3.26 9.57 -7.90
N ILE A 48 -4.40 9.40 -7.23
CA ILE A 48 -4.56 8.41 -6.18
C ILE A 48 -5.24 7.18 -6.80
N PRO A 49 -4.55 6.04 -6.95
CA PRO A 49 -5.15 4.83 -7.49
C PRO A 49 -6.34 4.41 -6.62
N LYS A 50 -7.49 4.12 -7.24
CA LYS A 50 -8.69 3.65 -6.54
C LYS A 50 -8.53 2.26 -5.92
N SER A 51 -7.58 1.47 -6.43
CA SER A 51 -7.34 0.09 -6.03
C SER A 51 -5.86 -0.16 -5.87
N GLY A 52 -5.44 -0.25 -4.61
CA GLY A 52 -4.19 -0.87 -4.21
C GLY A 52 -4.41 -1.21 -2.75
N ALA A 53 -4.53 -2.49 -2.43
CA ALA A 53 -4.60 -2.94 -1.05
C ALA A 53 -3.47 -2.24 -0.29
N ARG A 54 -3.83 -1.54 0.79
CA ARG A 54 -2.84 -0.88 1.63
C ARG A 54 -2.14 -1.97 2.42
N VAL A 55 -1.12 -2.59 1.81
CA VAL A 55 -0.40 -3.70 2.43
C VAL A 55 0.50 -3.15 3.53
N MET A 56 0.28 -3.63 4.75
CA MET A 56 1.00 -3.24 5.95
C MET A 56 2.15 -4.21 6.23
N SER A 57 3.10 -3.77 7.05
CA SER A 57 4.22 -4.60 7.49
C SER A 57 3.73 -5.83 8.27
N LEU A 58 4.35 -6.98 8.04
CA LEU A 58 3.89 -8.25 8.64
C LEU A 58 4.05 -8.33 10.16
N LEU A 59 5.06 -7.67 10.74
CA LEU A 59 5.27 -7.66 12.20
C LEU A 59 4.83 -6.33 12.86
N GLU A 60 4.63 -5.29 12.07
CA GLU A 60 4.21 -3.95 12.50
C GLU A 60 2.97 -3.51 11.70
N PRO A 61 1.79 -4.11 11.94
CA PRO A 61 0.63 -3.97 11.04
C PRO A 61 0.01 -2.56 11.01
N THR A 62 0.47 -1.63 11.86
CA THR A 62 0.11 -0.22 11.83
C THR A 62 0.97 0.62 10.87
N LYS A 63 2.10 0.06 10.41
CA LYS A 63 3.05 0.69 9.50
C LYS A 63 2.88 0.13 8.08
N LYS A 64 2.89 1.01 7.08
CA LYS A 64 2.88 0.60 5.66
C LYS A 64 4.13 -0.21 5.35
N MET A 65 3.98 -1.30 4.59
CA MET A 65 5.13 -2.09 4.14
C MET A 65 6.06 -1.21 3.29
N SER A 66 7.35 -1.21 3.63
CA SER A 66 8.36 -0.44 2.91
C SER A 66 9.43 -1.36 2.31
N LYS A 67 9.78 -1.15 1.04
CA LYS A 67 10.88 -1.88 0.39
C LYS A 67 12.20 -1.74 1.13
N SER A 68 12.43 -0.58 1.76
CA SER A 68 13.66 -0.21 2.46
C SER A 68 13.59 -0.43 3.97
N ASP A 69 12.62 -1.19 4.48
CA ASP A 69 12.59 -1.55 5.90
C ASP A 69 13.82 -2.40 6.25
N ASP A 70 14.52 -2.02 7.33
CA ASP A 70 15.68 -2.73 7.86
C ASP A 70 15.28 -4.14 8.32
N ASN A 71 14.09 -4.28 8.91
CA ASN A 71 13.57 -5.58 9.28
C ASN A 71 12.94 -6.27 8.06
N ARG A 72 13.74 -7.11 7.40
CA ARG A 72 13.28 -7.86 6.22
C ARG A 72 12.09 -8.78 6.47
N ASN A 73 11.77 -9.14 7.72
CA ASN A 73 10.58 -9.94 8.02
C ASN A 73 9.27 -9.13 7.92
N ASN A 74 9.32 -7.80 7.90
CA ASN A 74 8.16 -6.95 7.65
C ASN A 74 7.68 -6.96 6.20
N VAL A 75 8.51 -7.44 5.26
CA VAL A 75 8.37 -7.18 3.82
C VAL A 75 8.37 -8.48 3.04
N ILE A 76 7.50 -8.59 2.05
CA ILE A 76 7.56 -9.64 1.02
C ILE A 76 8.08 -9.01 -0.27
N GLY A 77 9.21 -9.51 -0.79
CA GLY A 77 9.74 -9.10 -2.08
C GLY A 77 9.00 -9.76 -3.25
N LEU A 78 8.84 -9.06 -4.38
CA LEU A 78 8.18 -9.62 -5.57
C LEU A 78 8.90 -10.86 -6.13
N LEU A 79 10.23 -10.90 -6.02
CA LEU A 79 11.08 -12.00 -6.46
C LEU A 79 11.59 -12.84 -5.29
N GLU A 80 10.91 -12.78 -4.15
CA GLU A 80 11.31 -13.52 -2.96
C GLU A 80 11.05 -15.02 -3.11
N ASP A 81 11.95 -15.85 -2.58
CA ASP A 81 11.79 -17.30 -2.60
C ASP A 81 10.47 -17.72 -1.90
N PRO A 82 9.64 -18.59 -2.52
CA PRO A 82 8.36 -18.99 -1.96
C PRO A 82 8.44 -19.56 -0.54
N LYS A 83 9.50 -20.29 -0.18
CA LYS A 83 9.65 -20.84 1.18
C LYS A 83 9.92 -19.72 2.18
N SER A 84 10.67 -18.69 1.79
CA SER A 84 10.87 -17.48 2.60
C SER A 84 9.55 -16.73 2.80
N VAL A 85 8.75 -16.56 1.74
CA VAL A 85 7.43 -15.91 1.82
C VAL A 85 6.52 -16.64 2.81
N VAL A 86 6.38 -17.96 2.67
CA VAL A 86 5.57 -18.79 3.59
C VAL A 86 6.06 -18.63 5.04
N LYS A 87 7.38 -18.66 5.27
CA LYS A 87 7.95 -18.50 6.61
C LYS A 87 7.63 -17.13 7.22
N LYS A 88 7.63 -16.06 6.43
CA LYS A 88 7.29 -14.71 6.89
C LYS A 88 5.80 -14.58 7.20
N ILE A 89 4.93 -15.09 6.33
CA ILE A 89 3.48 -15.08 6.56
C ILE A 89 3.12 -15.85 7.83
N LYS A 90 3.70 -17.03 8.05
CA LYS A 90 3.50 -17.82 9.29
C LYS A 90 3.96 -17.11 10.57
N ARG A 91 4.82 -16.10 10.45
CA ARG A 91 5.36 -15.31 11.57
C ARG A 91 4.71 -13.94 11.66
N ALA A 92 3.77 -13.60 10.79
CA ALA A 92 3.07 -12.33 10.83
C ALA A 92 2.38 -12.17 12.20
N VAL A 93 2.43 -10.95 12.74
CA VAL A 93 1.81 -10.63 14.03
C VAL A 93 0.30 -10.62 13.84
N THR A 94 -0.40 -11.37 14.67
CA THR A 94 -1.87 -11.36 14.81
C THR A 94 -2.25 -10.81 16.19
N ASP A 95 -3.55 -10.68 16.43
CA ASP A 95 -4.07 -10.45 17.78
C ASP A 95 -4.06 -11.73 18.63
N SER A 96 -4.43 -11.57 19.90
CA SER A 96 -4.46 -12.62 20.92
C SER A 96 -5.89 -12.96 21.36
N ASP A 97 -6.90 -12.76 20.50
CA ASP A 97 -8.28 -13.11 20.83
C ASP A 97 -8.40 -14.60 21.17
N GLU A 98 -9.14 -14.91 22.23
CA GLU A 98 -9.41 -16.29 22.67
C GLU A 98 -10.92 -16.50 22.83
N PRO A 99 -11.55 -17.37 22.02
CA PRO A 99 -10.96 -18.15 20.93
C PRO A 99 -10.53 -17.27 19.73
N PRO A 100 -9.59 -17.73 18.88
CA PRO A 100 -9.18 -17.00 17.68
C PRO A 100 -10.35 -16.78 16.73
N VAL A 101 -10.53 -15.54 16.28
CA VAL A 101 -11.57 -15.15 15.31
C VAL A 101 -10.94 -14.42 14.13
N VAL A 102 -11.22 -14.89 12.92
CA VAL A 102 -10.82 -14.21 11.67
C VAL A 102 -11.90 -13.21 11.29
N ARG A 103 -11.67 -11.94 11.65
CA ARG A 103 -12.56 -10.81 11.34
C ARG A 103 -11.75 -9.59 10.97
N TYR A 104 -12.23 -8.85 9.99
CA TYR A 104 -11.66 -7.59 9.55
C TYR A 104 -12.02 -6.48 10.54
N ASP A 105 -11.00 -5.97 11.21
CA ASP A 105 -11.07 -4.87 12.15
C ASP A 105 -9.68 -4.22 12.24
N VAL A 106 -9.49 -3.11 11.53
CA VAL A 106 -8.18 -2.43 11.46
C VAL A 106 -7.77 -1.87 12.82
N GLN A 107 -8.73 -1.54 13.70
CA GLN A 107 -8.43 -0.92 14.99
C GLN A 107 -7.95 -1.96 16.01
N ASN A 108 -8.66 -3.08 16.11
CA ASN A 108 -8.40 -4.09 17.14
C ASN A 108 -7.60 -5.30 16.62
N LYS A 109 -7.66 -5.58 15.31
CA LYS A 109 -7.12 -6.79 14.67
C LYS A 109 -6.32 -6.43 13.41
N ALA A 110 -5.47 -5.41 13.51
CA ALA A 110 -4.70 -4.86 12.37
C ALA A 110 -3.91 -5.95 11.62
N GLY A 111 -3.30 -6.89 12.34
CA GLY A 111 -2.55 -8.01 11.76
C GLY A 111 -3.42 -8.95 10.93
N VAL A 112 -4.54 -9.41 11.49
CA VAL A 112 -5.51 -10.28 10.81
C VAL A 112 -6.14 -9.56 9.61
N SER A 113 -6.49 -8.29 9.76
CA SER A 113 -7.05 -7.46 8.69
C SER A 113 -6.07 -7.32 7.52
N ASN A 114 -4.78 -7.10 7.80
CA ASN A 114 -3.75 -7.05 6.76
C ASN A 114 -3.59 -8.39 6.02
N LEU A 115 -3.67 -9.52 6.72
CA LEU A 115 -3.62 -10.84 6.07
C LEU A 115 -4.85 -11.09 5.19
N LEU A 116 -6.03 -10.64 5.61
CA LEU A 116 -7.25 -10.69 4.80
C LEU A 116 -7.15 -9.79 3.56
N ASP A 117 -6.60 -8.59 3.69
CA ASP A 117 -6.35 -7.68 2.56
C ASP A 117 -5.40 -8.30 1.54
N ILE A 118 -4.29 -8.92 2.00
CA ILE A 118 -3.34 -9.62 1.13
C ILE A 118 -4.04 -10.78 0.41
N LEU A 119 -4.81 -11.59 1.15
CA LEU A 119 -5.50 -12.75 0.56
C LEU A 119 -6.54 -12.30 -0.46
N SER A 120 -7.35 -11.30 -0.14
CA SER A 120 -8.34 -10.69 -1.04
C SER A 120 -7.69 -10.15 -2.32
N ALA A 121 -6.55 -9.47 -2.20
CA ALA A 121 -5.82 -8.95 -3.36
C ALA A 121 -5.26 -10.04 -4.27
N VAL A 122 -4.90 -11.21 -3.72
CA VAL A 122 -4.36 -12.34 -4.49
C VAL A 122 -5.46 -13.20 -5.10
N THR A 123 -6.55 -13.46 -4.37
CA THR A 123 -7.61 -14.38 -4.82
C THR A 123 -8.76 -13.67 -5.54
N GLY A 124 -8.90 -12.35 -5.37
CA GLY A 124 -10.04 -11.57 -5.86
C GLY A 124 -11.33 -11.76 -5.07
N GLN A 125 -11.30 -12.55 -3.98
CA GLN A 125 -12.46 -12.73 -3.10
C GLN A 125 -12.66 -11.49 -2.21
N SER A 126 -13.90 -11.18 -1.89
CA SER A 126 -14.22 -10.09 -0.97
C SER A 126 -13.93 -10.46 0.48
N ILE A 127 -13.62 -9.46 1.31
CA ILE A 127 -13.37 -9.66 2.75
C ILE A 127 -14.52 -10.43 3.44
N PRO A 128 -15.82 -10.11 3.22
CA PRO A 128 -16.91 -10.87 3.83
C PRO A 128 -16.96 -12.35 3.42
N GLU A 129 -16.59 -12.68 2.17
CA GLU A 129 -16.49 -14.07 1.72
C GLU A 129 -15.37 -14.81 2.45
N LEU A 130 -14.23 -14.15 2.65
CA LEU A 130 -13.09 -14.70 3.37
C LEU A 130 -13.41 -14.91 4.85
N GLU A 131 -14.05 -13.95 5.52
CA GLU A 131 -14.49 -14.11 6.92
C GLU A 131 -15.39 -15.33 7.09
N LYS A 132 -16.36 -15.51 6.18
CA LYS A 132 -17.23 -16.69 6.17
C LYS A 132 -16.46 -17.99 5.90
N GLN A 133 -15.47 -17.95 5.02
CA GLN A 133 -14.64 -19.11 4.71
C GLN A 133 -13.80 -19.58 5.91
N PHE A 134 -13.36 -18.65 6.77
CA PHE A 134 -12.55 -18.93 7.96
C PHE A 134 -13.37 -18.99 9.26
N GLU A 135 -14.70 -19.00 9.18
CA GLU A 135 -15.56 -19.13 10.36
C GLU A 135 -15.24 -20.42 11.14
N GLY A 136 -15.00 -20.28 12.45
CA GLY A 136 -14.62 -21.39 13.33
C GLY A 136 -13.23 -21.98 13.07
N ARG A 137 -12.41 -21.36 12.21
CA ARG A 137 -11.02 -21.74 11.96
C ARG A 137 -10.08 -20.65 12.44
N CYS A 138 -8.94 -21.05 12.97
CA CYS A 138 -7.82 -20.14 13.14
C CYS A 138 -7.15 -19.93 11.77
N MET A 139 -6.64 -18.72 11.51
CA MET A 139 -5.90 -18.40 10.27
C MET A 139 -4.51 -19.03 10.32
N VAL A 140 -4.46 -20.36 10.34
CA VAL A 140 -3.20 -21.12 10.29
C VAL A 140 -2.92 -21.43 8.83
N ILE A 141 -2.02 -20.65 8.24
CA ILE A 141 -1.42 -20.89 6.92
C ILE A 141 -0.20 -21.79 7.11
#